data_AF-A0AA39L563-F1
#
_entry.id   AF-A0AA39L563-F1
#
_cell.length_a   1.000
_cell.length_b   1.000
_cell.length_c   1.000
_cell.angle_alpha   90.00
_cell.angle_beta   90.00
_cell.angle_gamma   90.00
#
_symmetry.space_group_name_H-M   'P 1'
#
loop_
_entity.id
_entity.type
_entity.pdbx_description
1 polymer ?
#
loop_
_entity_poly.entity_id
_entity_poly.type
_entity_poly.pdbx_seq_one_letter_code
_entity_poly.pdbx_strand_id
1 'polypeptide(L)'
;MSTIASPREPSNSLRRLPSGTPTSSARPSLEAVRSTVTSPVQSHPPSIATGPAKRSNRKALREYYNLRAPRIEVPDSEVPASEIDEPGFDADAYVAKVVKESSLEELLRLYAKVLGEVRALDAEKKALVYDNYSKLITATETISKMRANMDPLNPMASTLDPAIAHIYSQASSIRDNLRQSVPAPDSKEGQRRAAELRRRRTKELATEVLGMPEKMRALVKEGKVEEARKQWEMPRRLLERWRERGVGGEDVGRCIEEGDGVLNAEAGSSASSSTRVSKDGR
;
A
#
# COMPACT_ATOMS: atom_id res chain seq x y z
N MET A 1 40.37 -31.75 -65.90
CA MET A 1 40.34 -30.78 -64.78
C MET A 1 39.54 -31.48 -63.68
N SER A 2 40.19 -32.29 -62.83
CA SER A 2 40.67 -31.92 -61.46
C SER A 2 39.50 -31.44 -60.58
N THR A 3 39.17 -31.93 -59.38
CA THR A 3 39.74 -32.81 -58.34
C THR A 3 38.63 -32.91 -57.25
N ILE A 4 38.11 -34.09 -56.89
CA ILE A 4 38.40 -34.88 -55.67
C ILE A 4 38.08 -34.19 -54.31
N ALA A 5 36.98 -34.69 -53.72
CA ALA A 5 36.82 -35.26 -52.37
C ALA A 5 36.55 -34.42 -51.09
N SER A 6 35.53 -34.95 -50.38
CA SER A 6 35.37 -35.15 -48.92
C SER A 6 34.66 -34.08 -48.08
N PRO A 7 33.43 -34.37 -47.63
CA PRO A 7 32.91 -33.91 -46.34
C PRO A 7 33.37 -34.86 -45.23
N ARG A 8 33.85 -34.32 -44.10
CA ARG A 8 34.13 -35.10 -42.88
C ARG A 8 33.32 -34.53 -41.72
N GLU A 9 32.33 -35.30 -41.27
CA GLU A 9 31.65 -35.15 -39.98
C GLU A 9 32.48 -35.85 -38.84
N PRO A 10 31.91 -36.20 -37.66
CA PRO A 10 32.09 -35.55 -36.35
C PRO A 10 32.71 -36.53 -35.31
N SER A 11 32.46 -36.30 -34.00
CA SER A 11 32.79 -37.12 -32.80
C SER A 11 34.14 -36.78 -32.12
N ASN A 12 34.27 -36.61 -30.81
CA ASN A 12 33.83 -37.42 -29.66
C ASN A 12 33.81 -36.53 -28.39
N SER A 13 32.71 -36.43 -27.62
CA SER A 13 32.17 -37.35 -26.60
C SER A 13 32.79 -37.22 -25.18
N LEU A 14 31.90 -36.83 -24.25
CA LEU A 14 31.72 -37.35 -22.89
C LEU A 14 32.97 -37.53 -21.98
N ARG A 15 33.08 -36.67 -20.96
CA ARG A 15 33.55 -37.10 -19.64
C ARG A 15 32.76 -36.42 -18.52
N ARG A 16 32.20 -37.26 -17.65
CA ARG A 16 31.29 -36.98 -16.53
C ARG A 16 31.99 -37.40 -15.22
N LEU A 17 32.03 -36.50 -14.22
CA LEU A 17 32.12 -36.65 -12.74
C LEU A 17 33.43 -37.17 -12.09
N PRO A 18 33.73 -36.96 -10.77
CA PRO A 18 32.82 -36.65 -9.64
C PRO A 18 33.25 -35.63 -8.52
N SER A 19 32.25 -35.23 -7.73
CA SER A 19 32.15 -35.05 -6.25
C SER A 19 33.36 -34.65 -5.37
N GLY A 20 33.15 -33.61 -4.53
CA GLY A 20 33.69 -33.56 -3.16
C GLY A 20 34.06 -32.18 -2.60
N THR A 21 33.18 -31.56 -1.81
CA THR A 21 33.45 -31.26 -0.39
C THR A 21 32.19 -30.75 0.34
N PRO A 22 32.00 -31.15 1.61
CA PRO A 22 30.83 -30.84 2.44
C PRO A 22 31.07 -29.63 3.35
N THR A 23 30.02 -29.00 3.87
CA THR A 23 29.77 -28.88 5.32
C THR A 23 28.76 -27.77 5.64
N SER A 24 27.85 -28.13 6.54
CA SER A 24 26.77 -27.35 7.13
C SER A 24 27.25 -26.74 8.45
N SER A 25 26.84 -25.52 8.77
CA SER A 25 26.49 -25.11 10.14
C SER A 25 25.67 -23.81 10.04
N ALA A 26 24.37 -23.86 10.34
CA ALA A 26 23.74 -23.75 11.66
C ALA A 26 23.51 -22.28 12.06
N ARG A 27 22.21 -21.94 12.19
CA ARG A 27 21.63 -20.63 12.54
C ARG A 27 22.04 -20.15 13.95
N PRO A 28 21.59 -18.95 14.36
CA PRO A 28 20.31 -18.94 15.07
C PRO A 28 19.31 -17.87 14.59
N SER A 29 18.06 -18.32 14.45
CA SER A 29 16.86 -17.49 14.49
C SER A 29 16.78 -16.76 15.83
N LEU A 30 16.40 -15.49 15.81
CA LEU A 30 15.69 -14.86 16.92
C LEU A 30 14.38 -14.30 16.38
N GLU A 31 13.33 -15.01 16.73
CA GLU A 31 11.93 -14.65 16.53
C GLU A 31 11.47 -13.93 17.80
N ALA A 32 11.04 -12.67 17.66
CA ALA A 32 10.37 -11.92 18.73
C ALA A 32 9.06 -11.33 18.17
N VAL A 33 8.04 -12.18 18.21
CA VAL A 33 6.65 -11.94 18.63
C VAL A 33 6.15 -10.47 18.69
N ARG A 34 5.20 -10.19 17.79
CA ARG A 34 3.91 -9.46 17.91
C ARG A 34 3.84 -8.09 18.62
N SER A 35 3.24 -7.13 17.91
CA SER A 35 2.09 -6.27 18.32
C SER A 35 1.64 -5.47 17.09
N THR A 36 0.51 -5.76 16.43
CA THR A 36 -0.83 -5.17 16.66
C THR A 36 -0.81 -3.73 17.18
N VAL A 37 -1.41 -2.82 16.40
CA VAL A 37 -2.19 -1.61 16.79
C VAL A 37 -1.80 -0.34 15.99
N THR A 38 -2.76 0.07 15.15
CA THR A 38 -3.15 1.45 14.81
C THR A 38 -2.18 2.37 14.07
N SER A 39 -2.52 2.60 12.79
CA SER A 39 -2.29 3.87 12.12
C SER A 39 -3.13 4.99 12.76
N PRO A 40 -2.56 6.15 13.08
CA PRO A 40 -3.35 7.37 13.12
C PRO A 40 -3.25 8.04 11.74
N VAL A 41 -4.34 7.95 10.99
CA VAL A 41 -4.64 8.91 9.92
C VAL A 41 -4.88 10.24 10.63
N GLN A 42 -4.02 11.22 10.40
CA GLN A 42 -4.27 12.61 10.78
C GLN A 42 -4.42 13.44 9.51
N SER A 43 -5.67 13.74 9.20
CA SER A 43 -6.12 14.64 8.15
C SER A 43 -6.05 16.09 8.64
N HIS A 44 -5.19 16.91 8.03
CA HIS A 44 -5.32 18.37 8.08
C HIS A 44 -4.99 19.03 6.72
N PRO A 45 -5.68 20.12 6.36
CA PRO A 45 -5.72 20.72 5.00
C PRO A 45 -4.47 21.58 4.69
N PRO A 46 -4.27 22.03 3.43
CA PRO A 46 -3.02 22.65 3.04
C PRO A 46 -2.94 24.08 3.57
N SER A 47 -1.93 24.35 4.41
CA SER A 47 -1.51 25.72 4.71
C SER A 47 -0.20 26.01 3.99
N ILE A 48 -0.23 27.04 3.15
CA ILE A 48 0.89 27.57 2.39
C ILE A 48 1.87 28.21 3.37
N ALA A 49 2.99 27.54 3.63
CA ALA A 49 4.13 28.12 4.33
C ALA A 49 5.38 28.00 3.44
N THR A 50 5.80 29.14 2.91
CA THR A 50 7.09 29.39 2.28
C THR A 50 8.18 29.41 3.37
N GLY A 51 8.99 28.35 3.43
CA GLY A 51 10.15 28.24 4.31
C GLY A 51 11.27 27.37 3.70
N PRO A 52 12.55 27.58 4.10
CA PRO A 52 13.74 27.08 3.40
C PRO A 52 13.94 25.56 3.43
N ALA A 53 13.16 24.83 4.23
CA ALA A 53 13.30 23.39 4.45
C ALA A 53 13.05 22.55 3.19
N LYS A 54 12.13 22.97 2.30
CA LYS A 54 11.81 22.21 1.07
C LYS A 54 12.98 22.17 0.07
N ARG A 55 13.82 23.21 0.05
CA ARG A 55 14.98 23.28 -0.88
C ARG A 55 16.17 22.46 -0.37
N SER A 56 16.38 22.42 0.94
CA SER A 56 17.40 21.59 1.59
C SER A 56 17.08 20.10 1.44
N ASN A 57 15.83 19.70 1.69
CA ASN A 57 15.42 18.30 1.58
C ASN A 57 15.49 17.79 0.12
N ARG A 58 15.17 18.65 -0.86
CA ARG A 58 15.40 18.34 -2.28
C ARG A 58 16.87 18.21 -2.63
N LYS A 59 17.78 18.93 -1.95
CA LYS A 59 19.23 18.82 -2.15
C LYS A 59 19.77 17.52 -1.56
N ALA A 60 19.39 17.21 -0.31
CA ALA A 60 19.78 15.98 0.38
C ALA A 60 19.31 14.72 -0.38
N LEU A 61 18.09 14.72 -0.91
CA LEU A 61 17.59 13.61 -1.74
C LEU A 61 18.36 13.50 -3.07
N ARG A 62 18.74 14.62 -3.68
CA ARG A 62 19.55 14.60 -4.92
C ARG A 62 20.97 14.10 -4.67
N GLU A 63 21.54 14.38 -3.50
CA GLU A 63 22.84 13.85 -3.06
C GLU A 63 22.76 12.37 -2.70
N TYR A 64 21.71 11.93 -1.97
CA TYR A 64 21.51 10.53 -1.61
C TYR A 64 21.31 9.61 -2.83
N TYR A 65 20.63 10.09 -3.86
CA TYR A 65 20.39 9.34 -5.11
C TYR A 65 21.40 9.65 -6.22
N ASN A 66 22.49 10.37 -5.93
CA ASN A 66 23.51 10.76 -6.91
C ASN A 66 22.95 11.40 -8.20
N LEU A 67 21.83 12.13 -8.10
CA LEU A 67 21.15 12.79 -9.23
C LEU A 67 21.84 14.09 -9.68
N ARG A 68 23.14 14.22 -9.38
CA ARG A 68 23.98 15.28 -9.93
C ARG A 68 24.20 14.93 -11.39
N ALA A 69 23.86 15.87 -12.29
CA ALA A 69 24.25 15.75 -13.69
C ALA A 69 25.74 15.38 -13.73
N PRO A 70 26.16 14.40 -14.56
CA PRO A 70 27.56 14.04 -14.65
C PRO A 70 28.30 15.26 -15.19
N ARG A 71 28.78 16.13 -14.30
CA ARG A 71 30.01 16.84 -14.58
C ARG A 71 31.02 15.73 -14.68
N ILE A 72 31.46 15.48 -15.90
CA ILE A 72 32.72 14.81 -16.15
C ILE A 72 33.75 15.77 -15.54
N GLU A 73 33.90 15.71 -14.23
CA GLU A 73 35.10 16.17 -13.56
C GLU A 73 36.13 15.18 -14.08
N VAL A 74 36.82 15.59 -15.15
CA VAL A 74 38.04 14.91 -15.59
C VAL A 74 38.85 14.84 -14.30
N PRO A 75 39.11 13.63 -13.77
CA PRO A 75 39.91 13.53 -12.57
C PRO A 75 41.19 14.30 -12.87
N ASP A 76 41.51 15.31 -12.05
CA ASP A 76 42.81 15.97 -12.09
C ASP A 76 43.82 14.83 -12.13
N SER A 77 44.52 14.69 -13.26
CA SER A 77 45.52 13.65 -13.44
C SER A 77 46.47 13.78 -12.26
N GLU A 78 46.61 12.73 -11.45
CA GLU A 78 47.51 12.73 -10.28
C GLU A 78 48.99 12.88 -10.70
N VAL A 79 49.26 12.88 -12.01
CA VAL A 79 50.56 13.13 -12.62
C VAL A 79 50.69 14.64 -12.91
N PRO A 80 51.69 15.33 -12.32
CA PRO A 80 51.99 16.73 -12.66
C PRO A 80 52.17 16.87 -14.18
N ALA A 81 51.54 17.88 -14.78
CA ALA A 81 51.70 18.17 -16.20
C ALA A 81 53.19 18.36 -16.53
N SER A 82 53.70 17.54 -17.45
CA SER A 82 55.08 17.62 -17.91
C SER A 82 55.24 18.79 -18.87
N GLU A 83 56.46 19.30 -19.04
CA GLU A 83 56.79 20.31 -20.09
C GLU A 83 56.41 19.82 -21.50
N ILE A 84 56.30 18.50 -21.67
CA ILE A 84 55.90 17.83 -22.93
C ILE A 84 54.37 17.91 -23.15
N ASP A 85 53.59 18.14 -22.09
CA ASP A 85 52.12 18.15 -22.13
C ASP A 85 51.53 19.56 -22.36
N GLU A 86 52.39 20.60 -22.43
CA GLU A 86 51.96 22.00 -22.60
C GLU A 86 51.42 22.27 -24.02
N PRO A 87 50.33 23.05 -24.16
CA PRO A 87 49.79 23.44 -25.46
C PRO A 87 50.76 24.37 -26.19
N GLY A 88 51.50 23.82 -27.16
CA GLY A 88 52.55 24.53 -27.90
C GLY A 88 53.92 23.86 -27.86
N PHE A 89 54.00 22.65 -27.29
CA PHE A 89 55.21 21.83 -27.30
C PHE A 89 55.78 21.64 -28.72
N ASP A 90 57.03 22.08 -28.92
CA ASP A 90 57.81 21.86 -30.14
C ASP A 90 58.75 20.67 -29.92
N ALA A 91 58.40 19.53 -30.52
CA ALA A 91 59.15 18.29 -30.40
C ALA A 91 60.58 18.41 -30.97
N ASP A 92 60.75 19.13 -32.08
CA ASP A 92 62.04 19.21 -32.77
C ASP A 92 63.03 20.07 -31.98
N ALA A 93 62.56 21.21 -31.46
CA ALA A 93 63.38 22.06 -30.58
C ALA A 93 63.73 21.36 -29.25
N TYR A 94 62.79 20.61 -28.67
CA TYR A 94 63.02 19.85 -27.44
C TYR A 94 64.06 18.75 -27.65
N VAL A 95 63.94 17.94 -28.72
CA VAL A 95 64.90 16.88 -29.02
C VAL A 95 66.28 17.46 -29.32
N ALA A 96 66.37 18.55 -30.10
CA ALA A 96 67.64 19.22 -30.38
C ALA A 96 68.33 19.73 -29.10
N LYS A 97 67.57 20.28 -28.16
CA LYS A 97 68.06 20.71 -26.85
C LYS A 97 68.56 19.52 -26.02
N VAL A 98 67.76 18.46 -25.89
CA VAL A 98 68.10 17.27 -25.10
C VAL A 98 69.35 16.59 -25.64
N VAL A 99 69.47 16.41 -26.96
CA VAL A 99 70.66 15.77 -27.58
C VAL A 99 71.93 16.61 -27.40
N LYS A 100 71.81 17.94 -27.33
CA LYS A 100 72.96 18.84 -27.12
C LYS A 100 73.41 18.92 -25.66
N GLU A 101 72.48 18.84 -24.72
CA GLU A 101 72.73 19.08 -23.28
C GLU A 101 72.93 17.81 -22.45
N SER A 102 72.46 16.65 -22.93
CA SER A 102 72.50 15.38 -22.17
C SER A 102 73.57 14.41 -22.67
N SER A 103 74.02 13.53 -21.77
CA SER A 103 74.92 12.43 -22.09
C SER A 103 74.17 11.26 -22.76
N LEU A 104 74.91 10.37 -23.45
CA LEU A 104 74.33 9.20 -24.12
C LEU A 104 73.55 8.29 -23.16
N GLU A 105 74.05 8.11 -21.92
CA GLU A 105 73.38 7.29 -20.92
C GLU A 105 72.03 7.89 -20.49
N GLU A 106 71.98 9.21 -20.29
CA GLU A 106 70.74 9.93 -19.97
C GLU A 106 69.75 9.85 -21.13
N LEU A 107 70.22 9.97 -22.37
CA LEU A 107 69.39 9.84 -23.57
C LEU A 107 68.77 8.44 -23.68
N LEU A 108 69.53 7.39 -23.39
CA LEU A 108 69.02 6.00 -23.39
C LEU A 108 68.00 5.75 -22.27
N ARG A 109 68.24 6.31 -21.07
CA ARG A 109 67.25 6.24 -19.97
C ARG A 109 65.97 6.99 -20.32
N LEU A 110 66.09 8.17 -20.93
CA LEU A 110 64.94 8.97 -21.37
C LEU A 110 64.16 8.25 -22.48
N TYR A 111 64.85 7.64 -23.44
CA TYR A 111 64.21 6.81 -24.46
C TYR A 111 63.43 5.64 -23.84
N ALA A 112 64.03 4.90 -22.90
CA ALA A 112 63.36 3.78 -22.23
C ALA A 112 62.13 4.24 -21.43
N LYS A 113 62.22 5.41 -20.76
CA LYS A 113 61.12 6.03 -20.04
C LYS A 113 59.97 6.41 -20.98
N VAL A 114 60.24 7.19 -22.02
CA VAL A 114 59.23 7.62 -23.02
C VAL A 114 58.59 6.41 -23.69
N LEU A 115 59.37 5.40 -24.05
CA LEU A 115 58.85 4.17 -24.64
C LEU A 115 57.92 3.41 -23.67
N GLY A 116 58.21 3.43 -22.37
CA GLY A 116 57.34 2.91 -21.32
C GLY A 116 56.03 3.70 -21.22
N GLU A 117 56.11 5.02 -21.18
CA GLU A 117 54.96 5.93 -21.13
C GLU A 117 54.05 5.78 -22.34
N VAL A 118 54.60 5.68 -23.56
CA VAL A 118 53.83 5.44 -24.79
C VAL A 118 53.02 4.15 -24.71
N ARG A 119 53.60 3.07 -24.18
CA ARG A 119 52.90 1.79 -24.01
C ARG A 119 51.84 1.86 -22.91
N ALA A 120 52.14 2.56 -21.81
CA ALA A 120 51.18 2.77 -20.73
C ALA A 120 49.96 3.57 -21.20
N LEU A 121 50.19 4.67 -21.93
CA LEU A 121 49.12 5.51 -22.50
C LEU A 121 48.29 4.75 -23.55
N ASP A 122 48.90 3.89 -24.37
CA ASP A 122 48.14 3.05 -25.31
C ASP A 122 47.27 2.02 -24.58
N ALA A 123 47.79 1.42 -23.50
CA ALA A 123 47.02 0.50 -22.67
C ALA A 123 45.86 1.22 -21.95
N GLU A 124 46.10 2.40 -21.40
CA GLU A 124 45.08 3.24 -20.76
C GLU A 124 44.00 3.67 -21.75
N LYS A 125 44.39 4.16 -22.92
CA LYS A 125 43.45 4.50 -24.01
C LYS A 125 42.55 3.31 -24.34
N LYS A 126 43.12 2.11 -24.48
CA LYS A 126 42.35 0.89 -24.73
C LYS A 126 41.40 0.61 -23.57
N ALA A 127 41.87 0.68 -22.33
CA ALA A 127 41.06 0.46 -21.14
C ALA A 127 39.86 1.43 -21.06
N LEU A 128 40.08 2.72 -21.32
CA LEU A 128 39.02 3.75 -21.35
C LEU A 128 37.98 3.47 -22.44
N VAL A 129 38.43 3.07 -23.63
CA VAL A 129 37.54 2.71 -24.73
C VAL A 129 36.70 1.49 -24.37
N TYR A 130 37.30 0.44 -23.80
CA TYR A 130 36.56 -0.75 -23.37
C TYR A 130 35.57 -0.45 -22.24
N ASP A 131 35.97 0.33 -21.25
CA ASP A 131 35.09 0.75 -20.16
C ASP A 131 33.91 1.58 -20.69
N ASN A 132 34.16 2.53 -21.59
CA ASN A 132 33.10 3.34 -22.20
C ASN A 132 32.12 2.48 -23.03
N TYR A 133 32.63 1.62 -23.91
CA TYR A 133 31.76 0.72 -24.69
C TYR A 133 31.01 -0.26 -23.79
N SER A 134 31.65 -0.82 -22.76
CA SER A 134 30.98 -1.68 -21.78
C SER A 134 29.85 -0.95 -21.05
N LYS A 135 30.07 0.29 -20.63
CA LYS A 135 29.03 1.15 -20.02
C LYS A 135 27.88 1.44 -20.99
N LEU A 136 28.15 1.71 -22.27
CA LEU A 136 27.12 1.92 -23.28
C LEU A 136 26.31 0.64 -23.57
N ILE A 137 26.98 -0.51 -23.66
CA ILE A 137 26.32 -1.80 -23.86
C ILE A 137 25.43 -2.13 -22.67
N THR A 138 25.94 -2.00 -21.44
CA THR A 138 25.15 -2.26 -20.22
C THR A 138 23.97 -1.30 -20.08
N ALA A 139 24.13 -0.03 -20.47
CA ALA A 139 23.02 0.93 -20.52
C ALA A 139 21.95 0.53 -21.54
N THR A 140 22.36 0.14 -22.75
CA THR A 140 21.41 -0.27 -23.81
C THR A 140 20.70 -1.59 -23.48
N GLU A 141 21.38 -2.54 -22.84
CA GLU A 141 20.78 -3.75 -22.28
C GLU A 141 19.78 -3.43 -21.16
N THR A 142 20.12 -2.48 -20.28
CA THR A 142 19.22 -2.05 -19.20
C THR A 142 17.95 -1.43 -19.77
N ILE A 143 18.07 -0.57 -20.78
CA ILE A 143 16.92 0.01 -21.50
C ILE A 143 16.09 -1.11 -22.15
N SER A 144 16.73 -2.10 -22.76
CA SER A 144 16.03 -3.24 -23.38
C SER A 144 15.28 -4.08 -22.34
N LYS A 145 15.88 -4.37 -21.18
CA LYS A 145 15.22 -5.05 -20.06
C LYS A 145 14.07 -4.23 -19.49
N MET A 146 14.25 -2.92 -19.31
CA MET A 146 13.17 -2.03 -18.87
C MET A 146 12.00 -2.02 -19.86
N ARG A 147 12.28 -2.00 -21.16
CA ARG A 147 11.25 -2.08 -22.20
C ARG A 147 10.54 -3.43 -22.20
N ALA A 148 11.28 -4.53 -22.10
CA ALA A 148 10.70 -5.88 -22.02
C ALA A 148 9.88 -6.10 -20.72
N ASN A 149 10.16 -5.36 -19.65
CA ASN A 149 9.36 -5.34 -18.42
C ASN A 149 8.21 -4.32 -18.45
N MET A 150 8.23 -3.34 -19.36
CA MET A 150 7.14 -2.39 -19.60
C MET A 150 6.13 -2.87 -20.65
N ASP A 151 6.56 -3.58 -21.69
CA ASP A 151 5.67 -4.26 -22.64
C ASP A 151 4.63 -5.18 -21.94
N PRO A 152 4.95 -5.88 -20.83
CA PRO A 152 3.97 -6.63 -20.05
C PRO A 152 3.05 -5.76 -19.17
N LEU A 153 3.08 -4.42 -19.22
CA LEU A 153 1.94 -3.63 -18.72
C LEU A 153 0.70 -3.74 -19.63
N ASN A 154 0.84 -4.25 -20.86
CA ASN A 154 -0.31 -4.55 -21.71
C ASN A 154 -1.12 -5.79 -21.27
N PRO A 155 -0.56 -6.92 -20.77
CA PRO A 155 -1.34 -8.06 -20.30
C PRO A 155 -2.15 -7.78 -19.02
N MET A 156 -1.66 -7.00 -18.04
CA MET A 156 -2.50 -6.65 -16.88
C MET A 156 -3.65 -5.70 -17.26
N ALA A 157 -3.39 -4.73 -18.17
CA ALA A 157 -4.46 -3.92 -18.76
C ALA A 157 -5.43 -4.78 -19.59
N SER A 158 -4.92 -5.74 -20.36
CA SER A 158 -5.70 -6.69 -21.16
C SER A 158 -6.51 -7.69 -20.34
N THR A 159 -6.21 -7.89 -19.05
CA THR A 159 -7.06 -8.68 -18.13
C THR A 159 -8.12 -7.86 -17.42
N LEU A 160 -7.93 -6.54 -17.31
CA LEU A 160 -8.86 -5.66 -16.63
C LEU A 160 -10.14 -5.45 -17.45
N ASP A 161 -10.00 -5.19 -18.76
CA ASP A 161 -11.15 -4.97 -19.64
C ASP A 161 -12.12 -6.18 -19.69
N PRO A 162 -11.64 -7.44 -19.85
CA PRO A 162 -12.50 -8.62 -19.75
C PRO A 162 -13.10 -8.82 -18.36
N ALA A 163 -12.36 -8.52 -17.30
CA ALA A 163 -12.87 -8.63 -15.92
C ALA A 163 -13.99 -7.62 -15.66
N ILE A 164 -13.83 -6.38 -16.11
CA ILE A 164 -14.86 -5.33 -16.03
C ILE A 164 -16.08 -5.73 -16.86
N ALA A 165 -15.89 -6.24 -18.08
CA ALA A 165 -16.97 -6.72 -18.93
C ALA A 165 -17.75 -7.88 -18.26
N HIS A 166 -17.04 -8.81 -17.61
CA HIS A 166 -17.65 -9.91 -16.88
C HIS A 166 -18.42 -9.44 -15.63
N ILE A 167 -17.87 -8.49 -14.87
CA ILE A 167 -18.58 -7.90 -13.72
C ILE A 167 -19.84 -7.19 -14.21
N TYR A 168 -19.77 -6.45 -15.31
CA TYR A 168 -20.93 -5.76 -15.87
C TYR A 168 -22.02 -6.74 -16.34
N SER A 169 -21.62 -7.83 -17.01
CA SER A 169 -22.58 -8.86 -17.46
C SER A 169 -23.22 -9.58 -16.27
N GLN A 170 -22.45 -9.93 -15.24
CA GLN A 170 -22.98 -10.52 -14.00
C GLN A 170 -23.90 -9.55 -13.25
N ALA A 171 -23.50 -8.29 -13.12
CA ALA A 171 -24.32 -7.28 -12.44
C ALA A 171 -25.63 -7.03 -13.22
N SER A 172 -25.60 -7.00 -14.55
CA SER A 172 -26.81 -6.88 -15.35
C SER A 172 -27.70 -8.10 -15.21
N SER A 173 -27.14 -9.32 -15.23
CA SER A 173 -27.93 -10.54 -15.07
C SER A 173 -28.61 -10.59 -13.70
N ILE A 174 -27.91 -10.21 -12.62
CA ILE A 174 -28.49 -10.12 -11.28
C ILE A 174 -29.62 -9.08 -11.24
N ARG A 175 -29.41 -7.91 -11.83
CA ARG A 175 -30.42 -6.85 -11.92
C ARG A 175 -31.67 -7.32 -12.68
N ASP A 176 -31.48 -8.00 -13.80
CA ASP A 176 -32.58 -8.48 -14.63
C ASP A 176 -33.36 -9.61 -13.93
N ASN A 177 -32.66 -10.54 -13.25
CA ASN A 177 -33.29 -11.56 -12.40
C ASN A 177 -34.05 -10.93 -11.21
N LEU A 178 -33.49 -9.89 -10.58
CA LEU A 178 -34.17 -9.18 -9.50
C LEU A 178 -35.41 -8.44 -10.02
N ARG A 179 -35.33 -7.84 -11.20
CA ARG A 179 -36.47 -7.18 -11.85
C ARG A 179 -37.55 -8.18 -12.28
N GLN A 180 -37.19 -9.41 -12.61
CA GLN A 180 -38.16 -10.47 -12.92
C GLN A 180 -38.81 -11.05 -11.66
N SER A 181 -38.06 -11.19 -10.55
CA SER A 181 -38.59 -11.72 -9.28
C SER A 181 -39.36 -10.69 -8.45
N VAL A 182 -39.03 -9.40 -8.59
CA VAL A 182 -39.75 -8.29 -7.96
C VAL A 182 -40.70 -7.68 -9.00
N PRO A 183 -42.03 -7.89 -8.89
CA PRO A 183 -43.00 -7.28 -9.78
C PRO A 183 -42.91 -5.77 -9.62
N ALA A 184 -43.22 -5.04 -10.70
CA ALA A 184 -43.23 -3.59 -10.67
C ALA A 184 -44.06 -3.07 -9.48
N PRO A 185 -43.59 -2.01 -8.78
CA PRO A 185 -44.27 -1.46 -7.62
C PRO A 185 -45.71 -1.00 -7.94
N ASP A 186 -45.95 -0.63 -9.21
CA ASP A 186 -47.26 -0.17 -9.70
C ASP A 186 -48.17 -1.31 -10.18
N SER A 187 -47.67 -2.56 -10.21
CA SER A 187 -48.51 -3.72 -10.47
C SER A 187 -49.46 -3.97 -9.30
N LYS A 188 -50.68 -4.44 -9.58
CA LYS A 188 -51.67 -4.83 -8.55
C LYS A 188 -51.09 -5.85 -7.56
N GLU A 189 -50.20 -6.72 -8.00
CA GLU A 189 -49.50 -7.69 -7.15
C GLU A 189 -48.43 -7.03 -6.26
N GLY A 190 -47.72 -6.02 -6.78
CA GLY A 190 -46.75 -5.23 -6.02
C GLY A 190 -47.41 -4.43 -4.90
N GLN A 191 -48.56 -3.81 -5.19
CA GLN A 191 -49.35 -3.08 -4.19
C GLN A 191 -49.89 -4.01 -3.08
N ARG A 192 -50.35 -5.22 -3.44
CA ARG A 192 -50.80 -6.23 -2.47
C ARG A 192 -49.67 -6.68 -1.54
N ARG A 193 -48.51 -7.04 -2.08
CA ARG A 193 -47.33 -7.41 -1.26
C ARG A 193 -46.87 -6.25 -0.37
N ALA A 194 -46.85 -5.02 -0.89
CA ALA A 194 -46.48 -3.86 -0.11
C ALA A 194 -47.46 -3.61 1.06
N ALA A 195 -48.77 -3.77 0.83
CA ALA A 195 -49.79 -3.67 1.87
C ALA A 195 -49.65 -4.78 2.93
N GLU A 196 -49.37 -6.02 2.52
CA GLU A 196 -49.13 -7.16 3.42
C GLU A 196 -47.88 -6.93 4.28
N LEU A 197 -46.78 -6.48 3.67
CA LEU A 197 -45.53 -6.22 4.39
C LEU A 197 -45.70 -5.07 5.39
N ARG A 198 -46.44 -4.02 5.02
CA ARG A 198 -46.82 -2.94 5.95
C ARG A 198 -47.65 -3.48 7.11
N ARG A 199 -48.68 -4.27 6.82
CA ARG A 199 -49.54 -4.89 7.84
C ARG A 199 -48.74 -5.79 8.80
N ARG A 200 -47.79 -6.56 8.29
CA ARG A 200 -46.92 -7.41 9.10
C ARG A 200 -46.04 -6.57 10.03
N ARG A 201 -45.35 -5.55 9.51
CA ARG A 201 -44.53 -4.64 10.32
C ARG A 201 -45.35 -3.93 11.40
N THR A 202 -46.56 -3.47 11.07
CA THR A 202 -47.44 -2.83 12.06
C THR A 202 -47.91 -3.82 13.13
N LYS A 203 -48.14 -5.09 12.77
CA LYS A 203 -48.49 -6.13 13.75
C LYS A 203 -47.31 -6.45 14.67
N GLU A 204 -46.11 -6.63 14.12
CA GLU A 204 -44.89 -6.91 14.89
C GLU A 204 -44.61 -5.78 15.88
N LEU A 205 -44.72 -4.53 15.42
CA LEU A 205 -44.58 -3.35 16.28
C LEU A 205 -45.67 -3.29 17.36
N ALA A 206 -46.92 -3.64 17.04
CA ALA A 206 -47.99 -3.71 18.04
C ALA A 206 -47.74 -4.81 19.08
N THR A 207 -47.30 -6.00 18.66
CA THR A 207 -46.96 -7.07 19.60
C THR A 207 -45.77 -6.70 20.48
N GLU A 208 -44.78 -5.99 19.95
CA GLU A 208 -43.63 -5.55 20.71
C GLU A 208 -44.01 -4.52 21.77
N VAL A 209 -44.81 -3.52 21.40
CA VAL A 209 -45.27 -2.45 22.30
C VAL A 209 -46.18 -2.99 23.39
N LEU A 210 -47.12 -3.89 23.06
CA LEU A 210 -48.01 -4.51 24.03
C LEU A 210 -47.27 -5.46 24.99
N GLY A 211 -46.13 -6.02 24.58
CA GLY A 211 -45.27 -6.85 25.43
C GLY A 211 -44.25 -6.07 26.28
N MET A 212 -44.19 -4.74 26.18
CA MET A 212 -43.26 -3.91 26.96
C MET A 212 -43.56 -3.84 28.46
N PRO A 213 -44.83 -3.74 28.94
CA PRO A 213 -45.13 -3.68 30.38
C PRO A 213 -44.62 -4.90 31.16
N GLU A 214 -44.65 -6.09 30.56
CA GLU A 214 -44.08 -7.31 31.16
C GLU A 214 -42.55 -7.25 31.25
N LYS A 215 -41.89 -6.74 30.20
CA LYS A 215 -40.43 -6.54 30.20
C LYS A 215 -40.00 -5.50 31.24
N MET A 216 -40.77 -4.43 31.40
CA MET A 216 -40.55 -3.44 32.46
C MET A 216 -40.69 -4.07 33.84
N ARG A 217 -41.70 -4.90 34.06
CA ARG A 217 -41.90 -5.61 35.34
C ARG A 217 -40.70 -6.50 35.67
N ALA A 218 -40.09 -7.13 34.68
CA ALA A 218 -38.87 -7.91 34.87
C ALA A 218 -37.66 -7.02 35.26
N LEU A 219 -37.45 -5.90 34.57
CA LEU A 219 -36.36 -4.95 34.88
C LEU A 219 -36.51 -4.29 36.24
N VAL A 220 -37.74 -3.99 36.66
CA VAL A 220 -38.05 -3.44 37.98
C VAL A 220 -37.78 -4.47 39.08
N LYS A 221 -38.09 -5.76 38.87
CA LYS A 221 -37.70 -6.84 39.80
C LYS A 221 -36.18 -6.99 39.95
N GLU A 222 -35.41 -6.64 38.93
CA GLU A 222 -33.94 -6.64 38.94
C GLU A 222 -33.34 -5.36 39.57
N GLY A 223 -34.18 -4.39 39.98
CA GLY A 223 -33.76 -3.12 40.58
C GLY A 223 -33.34 -2.04 39.58
N LYS A 224 -33.50 -2.27 38.26
CA LYS A 224 -33.11 -1.35 37.18
C LYS A 224 -34.27 -0.45 36.73
N VAL A 225 -34.83 0.31 37.66
CA VAL A 225 -36.05 1.11 37.45
C VAL A 225 -35.84 2.25 36.44
N GLU A 226 -34.69 2.91 36.47
CA GLU A 226 -34.35 4.01 35.55
C GLU A 226 -34.22 3.54 34.09
N GLU A 227 -33.72 2.32 33.87
CA GLU A 227 -33.63 1.73 32.52
C GLU A 227 -35.02 1.34 32.00
N ALA A 228 -35.87 0.76 32.86
CA ALA A 228 -37.26 0.45 32.53
C ALA A 228 -38.04 1.72 32.13
N ARG A 229 -37.86 2.82 32.87
CA ARG A 229 -38.50 4.11 32.56
C ARG A 229 -38.08 4.67 31.20
N LYS A 230 -36.79 4.63 30.88
CA LYS A 230 -36.25 5.07 29.57
C LYS A 230 -36.80 4.22 28.43
N GLN A 231 -36.89 2.90 28.61
CA GLN A 231 -37.43 2.00 27.60
C GLN A 231 -38.94 2.17 27.39
N TRP A 232 -39.68 2.62 28.41
CA TRP A 232 -41.13 2.84 28.33
C TRP A 232 -41.54 4.15 27.66
N GLU A 233 -40.69 5.17 27.67
CA GLU A 233 -41.04 6.51 27.18
C GLU A 233 -41.52 6.52 25.72
N MET A 234 -40.84 5.78 24.84
CA MET A 234 -41.15 5.72 23.41
C MET A 234 -42.39 4.85 23.09
N PRO A 235 -42.50 3.61 23.61
CA PRO A 235 -43.73 2.80 23.50
C PRO A 235 -44.96 3.51 24.07
N ARG A 236 -44.83 4.19 25.22
CA ARG A 236 -45.92 4.96 25.84
C ARG A 236 -46.42 6.07 24.93
N ARG A 237 -45.52 6.91 24.39
CA ARG A 237 -45.89 7.96 23.43
C ARG A 237 -46.60 7.40 22.20
N LEU A 238 -46.20 6.22 21.75
CA LEU A 238 -46.84 5.57 20.61
C LEU A 238 -48.25 5.08 20.94
N LEU A 239 -48.45 4.49 22.12
CA LEU A 239 -49.77 4.09 22.64
C LEU A 239 -50.69 5.29 22.86
N GLU A 240 -50.17 6.41 23.38
CA GLU A 240 -50.93 7.66 23.53
C GLU A 240 -51.42 8.18 22.18
N ARG A 241 -50.54 8.17 21.16
CA ARG A 241 -50.92 8.51 19.77
C ARG A 241 -51.87 7.50 19.14
N TRP A 242 -51.92 6.25 19.62
CA TRP A 242 -52.91 5.26 19.16
C TRP A 242 -54.26 5.51 19.78
N ARG A 243 -54.29 5.82 21.09
CA ARG A 243 -55.49 6.22 21.83
C ARG A 243 -56.12 7.48 21.24
N GLU A 244 -55.34 8.51 20.94
CA GLU A 244 -55.82 9.75 20.29
C GLU A 244 -56.45 9.51 18.92
N ARG A 245 -55.92 8.53 18.17
CA ARG A 245 -56.44 8.13 16.85
C ARG A 245 -57.55 7.08 16.93
N GLY A 246 -57.99 6.69 18.12
CA GLY A 246 -59.03 5.68 18.33
C GLY A 246 -58.62 4.26 17.92
N VAL A 247 -57.32 3.98 17.83
CA VAL A 247 -56.78 2.67 17.43
C VAL A 247 -56.55 1.80 18.68
N GLY A 248 -57.17 0.62 18.74
CA GLY A 248 -56.96 -0.37 19.80
C GLY A 248 -57.80 -0.21 21.08
N GLY A 249 -58.71 0.77 21.12
CA GLY A 249 -59.76 0.86 22.15
C GLY A 249 -59.26 0.82 23.60
N GLU A 250 -59.98 0.09 24.44
CA GLU A 250 -59.71 -0.03 25.88
C GLU A 250 -58.41 -0.81 26.19
N ASP A 251 -57.97 -1.70 25.29
CA ASP A 251 -56.74 -2.49 25.47
C ASP A 251 -55.49 -1.60 25.52
N VAL A 252 -55.44 -0.57 24.68
CA VAL A 252 -54.34 0.43 24.68
C VAL A 252 -54.33 1.23 25.98
N GLY A 253 -55.51 1.56 26.53
CA GLY A 253 -55.65 2.24 27.82
C GLY A 253 -55.11 1.37 28.97
N ARG A 254 -55.54 0.11 29.02
CA ARG A 254 -55.08 -0.86 30.02
C ARG A 254 -53.56 -1.07 29.98
N CYS A 255 -52.94 -1.15 28.80
CA CYS A 255 -51.49 -1.28 28.70
C CYS A 255 -50.72 -0.03 29.17
N ILE A 256 -51.28 1.17 28.97
CA ILE A 256 -50.68 2.41 29.51
C ILE A 256 -50.76 2.40 31.04
N GLU A 257 -51.92 2.06 31.59
CA GLU A 257 -52.15 1.99 33.04
C GLU A 257 -51.28 0.92 33.70
N GLU A 258 -51.14 -0.25 33.07
CA GLU A 258 -50.28 -1.33 33.55
C GLU A 258 -48.80 -0.93 33.54
N GLY A 259 -48.32 -0.31 32.46
CA GLY A 259 -46.93 0.15 32.37
C GLY A 259 -46.59 1.29 33.34
N ASP A 260 -47.50 2.26 33.50
CA ASP A 260 -47.34 3.35 34.47
C ASP A 260 -47.49 2.85 35.92
N GLY A 261 -48.36 1.86 36.16
CA GLY A 261 -48.53 1.19 37.45
C GLY A 261 -47.28 0.42 37.90
N VAL A 262 -46.56 -0.21 36.98
CA VAL A 262 -45.28 -0.89 37.27
C VAL A 262 -44.21 0.10 37.75
N LEU A 263 -44.16 1.31 37.19
CA LEU A 263 -43.23 2.35 37.62
C LEU A 263 -43.66 3.00 38.96
N ASN A 264 -44.96 3.20 39.15
CA ASN A 264 -45.49 3.85 40.36
C ASN A 264 -45.51 2.92 41.59
N ALA A 265 -45.72 1.61 41.41
CA ALA A 265 -45.75 0.65 42.51
C ALA A 265 -44.39 0.52 43.23
N GLU A 266 -43.28 0.70 42.50
CA GLU A 266 -41.94 0.68 43.09
C GLU A 266 -41.56 2.04 43.69
N ALA A 267 -42.02 3.16 43.12
CA ALA A 267 -41.91 4.48 43.75
C ALA A 267 -42.60 4.55 45.13
N GLY A 268 -43.70 3.82 45.32
CA GLY A 268 -44.34 3.64 46.64
C GLY A 268 -43.57 2.71 47.58
N SER A 269 -42.92 1.67 47.05
CA SER A 269 -42.08 0.74 47.82
C SER A 269 -40.79 1.41 48.32
N SER A 270 -40.11 2.17 47.46
CA SER A 270 -38.93 2.97 47.82
C SER A 270 -39.25 4.07 48.83
N ALA A 271 -40.41 4.73 48.73
CA ALA A 271 -40.88 5.68 49.76
C ALA A 271 -41.14 4.99 51.11
N SER A 272 -41.72 3.78 51.13
CA SER A 272 -42.00 3.04 52.37
C SER A 272 -40.74 2.54 53.10
N SER A 273 -39.69 2.18 52.35
CA SER A 273 -38.40 1.74 52.90
C SER A 273 -37.57 2.89 53.50
N SER A 274 -37.73 4.12 52.99
CA SER A 274 -37.04 5.30 53.51
C SER A 274 -37.54 5.74 54.90
N THR A 275 -38.81 5.48 55.23
CA THR A 275 -39.40 5.84 56.54
C THR A 275 -39.03 4.95 57.73
N ARG A 276 -38.29 3.84 57.55
CA ARG A 276 -37.95 2.91 58.65
C ARG A 276 -36.56 3.11 59.28
N VAL A 277 -35.77 4.08 58.84
CA VAL A 277 -34.43 4.36 59.42
C VAL A 277 -34.41 5.73 60.10
N SER A 278 -35.06 5.86 61.26
CA SER A 278 -34.77 6.91 62.25
C SER A 278 -35.51 6.65 63.56
N LYS A 279 -35.03 5.68 64.35
CA LYS A 279 -35.09 5.73 65.82
C LYS A 279 -34.23 4.63 66.43
N ASP A 280 -32.97 4.95 66.73
CA ASP A 280 -32.41 4.71 68.06
C ASP A 280 -31.02 5.35 68.15
N GLY A 281 -30.96 6.38 68.97
CA GLY A 281 -29.75 7.09 69.34
C GLY A 281 -29.92 7.59 70.76
N ARG A 282 -29.43 6.80 71.72
CA ARG A 282 -28.52 7.21 72.81
C ARG A 282 -28.26 6.04 73.75
#